data_AF-A0A2A4NA34-F1
#
_entry.id   AF-A0A2A4NA34-F1
#
_cell.length_a   1.000
_cell.length_b   1.000
_cell.length_c   1.000
_cell.angle_alpha   90.00
_cell.angle_beta   90.00
_cell.angle_gamma   90.00
#
_symmetry.space_group_name_H-M   'P 1'
#
loop_
_entity.id
_entity.type
_entity.pdbx_description
1 polymer ?
#
loop_
_entity_poly.entity_id
_entity_poly.type
_entity_poly.pdbx_seq_one_letter_code
_entity_poly.pdbx_strand_id
1 'polypeptide(L)'
;MIEYGKMKEFDQLLGYLKFDGVDLPSKSDARTDVNLIYRMFELEKIVRFFGQRYWEEESLEDSVQPGALQLENVAAHTFQVASSAQHLAQHFPKVNRERAIELALVHDELEVITGDKDPVGPDGQGLDTHAFNAQRRIDKELEERSALEELLSEMRPSMRADHRILVEESTRGETIESRFLKSVDKLQALAFVRLKKVGNISPDHAAFTIRYSKLGVDYFPELQMHFICVLEDLLNDVHSILKHSTSSFCDATLERLSNVAPTNRPSIRRFALIGKSGVGKSTVAMLLKLHYGAHRVSTGQICRKIAHLLFGNEAKESTQRIDDALTQIDPSIFLNAALLSAPIDQSICVDSLRFKSDMAKARQSGFTIVRIVAAESTRLQRLSDRGQEFDPAVEGLHRSETELDQAQVDHTITNDGNIAALETVVSKLCLDDP
;
A
#
# COMPACT_ATOMS: atom_id res chain seq x y z
N MET A 1 0.78 22.89 -31.78
CA MET A 1 0.80 24.35 -31.66
C MET A 1 -0.27 24.89 -32.59
N ILE A 2 -1.38 25.39 -32.05
CA ILE A 2 -2.37 26.13 -32.85
C ILE A 2 -1.81 27.54 -32.98
N GLU A 3 -1.39 27.94 -34.18
CA GLU A 3 -1.09 29.35 -34.49
C GLU A 3 -2.41 30.12 -34.42
N TYR A 4 -2.73 30.65 -33.24
CA TYR A 4 -3.72 31.70 -33.13
C TYR A 4 -3.18 32.92 -33.88
N GLY A 5 -3.77 33.23 -35.02
CA GLY A 5 -3.54 34.51 -35.70
C GLY A 5 -3.71 35.62 -34.66
N LYS A 6 -2.68 36.44 -34.47
CA LYS A 6 -2.67 37.52 -33.48
C LYS A 6 -3.81 38.48 -33.78
N MET A 7 -4.93 38.29 -33.08
CA MET A 7 -6.02 39.25 -33.07
C MET A 7 -5.51 40.51 -32.37
N LYS A 8 -5.65 41.66 -33.02
CA LYS A 8 -5.19 42.97 -32.52
C LYS A 8 -5.83 43.30 -31.17
N GLU A 9 -7.02 42.78 -30.95
CA GLU A 9 -7.81 42.84 -29.73
C GLU A 9 -7.09 42.15 -28.55
N PHE A 10 -6.33 41.07 -28.79
CA PHE A 10 -5.57 40.39 -27.74
C PHE A 10 -4.40 41.26 -27.26
N ASP A 11 -3.67 41.90 -28.17
CA ASP A 11 -2.57 42.79 -27.79
C ASP A 11 -3.08 44.01 -26.99
N GLN A 12 -4.29 44.49 -27.31
CA GLN A 12 -4.97 45.53 -26.51
C GLN A 12 -5.30 45.03 -25.10
N LEU A 13 -5.92 43.86 -24.97
CA LEU A 13 -6.25 43.27 -23.67
C LEU A 13 -5.01 42.97 -22.82
N LEU A 14 -3.96 42.39 -23.42
CA LEU A 14 -2.68 42.15 -22.75
C LEU A 14 -1.98 43.47 -22.35
N GLY A 15 -2.22 44.55 -23.09
CA GLY A 15 -1.74 45.89 -22.77
C GLY A 15 -2.19 46.40 -21.40
N TYR A 16 -3.39 46.01 -20.93
CA TYR A 16 -3.91 46.40 -19.61
C TYR A 16 -3.13 45.79 -18.42
N LEU A 17 -2.35 44.73 -18.67
CA LEU A 17 -1.54 44.07 -17.64
C LEU A 17 -0.07 44.51 -17.66
N LYS A 18 0.33 45.36 -18.62
CA LYS A 18 1.72 45.85 -18.69
C LYS A 18 1.96 46.87 -17.59
N PHE A 19 3.07 46.70 -16.88
CA PHE A 19 3.54 47.63 -15.87
C PHE A 19 5.02 47.91 -16.11
N ASP A 20 5.37 49.18 -16.21
CA ASP A 20 6.75 49.61 -16.47
C ASP A 20 7.53 49.77 -15.16
N GLY A 21 8.86 49.58 -15.23
CA GLY A 21 9.76 49.87 -14.10
C GLY A 21 9.93 48.75 -13.07
N VAL A 22 9.60 47.50 -13.43
CA VAL A 22 9.84 46.31 -12.60
C VAL A 22 10.61 45.26 -13.38
N ASP A 23 11.51 44.57 -12.69
CA ASP A 23 12.18 43.38 -13.23
C ASP A 23 11.21 42.20 -13.24
N LEU A 24 10.91 41.71 -14.43
CA LEU A 24 9.99 40.58 -14.63
C LEU A 24 10.77 39.28 -14.83
N PRO A 25 10.22 38.13 -14.40
CA PRO A 25 10.78 36.83 -14.75
C PRO A 25 10.81 36.66 -16.27
N SER A 26 11.67 35.76 -16.76
CA SER A 26 11.68 35.42 -18.19
C SER A 26 10.32 34.86 -18.60
N LYS A 27 9.90 35.10 -19.85
CA LYS A 27 8.62 34.56 -20.36
C LYS A 27 8.54 33.04 -20.25
N SER A 28 9.68 32.35 -20.38
CA SER A 28 9.77 30.91 -20.22
C SER A 28 9.50 30.49 -18.78
N ASP A 29 10.16 31.15 -17.82
CA ASP A 29 9.97 30.86 -16.39
C ASP A 29 8.54 31.13 -15.95
N ALA A 30 8.00 32.29 -16.32
CA ALA A 30 6.61 32.64 -16.03
C ALA A 30 5.63 31.64 -16.66
N ARG A 31 5.95 31.09 -17.85
CA ARG A 31 5.11 30.06 -18.48
C ARG A 31 5.13 28.76 -17.68
N THR A 32 6.29 28.33 -17.20
CA THR A 32 6.41 27.15 -16.34
C THR A 32 5.63 27.33 -15.04
N ASP A 33 5.74 28.49 -14.39
CA ASP A 33 4.98 28.80 -13.18
C ASP A 33 3.47 28.77 -13.42
N VAL A 34 3.01 29.40 -14.51
CA VAL A 34 1.58 29.41 -14.87
C VAL A 34 1.06 28.00 -15.17
N ASN A 35 1.86 27.16 -15.82
CA ASN A 35 1.47 25.77 -16.07
C ASN A 35 1.34 24.98 -14.77
N LEU A 36 2.27 25.18 -13.81
CA LEU A 36 2.18 24.57 -12.50
C LEU A 36 0.95 25.07 -11.72
N ILE A 37 0.67 26.38 -11.77
CA ILE A 37 -0.56 26.95 -11.19
C ILE A 37 -1.79 26.26 -11.77
N TYR A 38 -1.88 26.09 -13.10
CA TYR A 38 -2.97 25.36 -13.73
C TYR A 38 -3.04 23.90 -13.30
N ARG A 39 -1.89 23.25 -13.14
CA ARG A 39 -1.80 21.87 -12.66
C ARG A 39 -2.34 21.71 -11.24
N MET A 40 -2.10 22.69 -10.36
CA MET A 40 -2.59 22.65 -8.97
C MET A 40 -4.11 22.71 -8.85
N PHE A 41 -4.82 23.27 -9.85
CA PHE A 41 -6.29 23.20 -9.89
C PHE A 41 -6.82 21.76 -10.08
N GLU A 42 -5.98 20.79 -10.48
CA GLU A 42 -6.40 19.38 -10.53
C GLU A 42 -6.71 18.81 -9.13
N LEU A 43 -6.10 19.33 -8.07
CA LEU A 43 -6.42 18.93 -6.69
C LEU A 43 -7.88 19.23 -6.31
N GLU A 44 -8.49 20.26 -6.90
CA GLU A 44 -9.91 20.57 -6.67
C GLU A 44 -10.84 19.52 -7.28
N LYS A 45 -10.36 18.74 -8.25
CA LYS A 45 -11.15 17.72 -8.96
C LYS A 45 -11.09 16.35 -8.29
N ILE A 46 -10.16 16.15 -7.36
CA ILE A 46 -10.00 14.90 -6.63
C ILE A 46 -10.83 15.00 -5.36
N VAL A 47 -11.97 14.30 -5.34
CA VAL A 47 -12.87 14.27 -4.19
C VAL A 47 -12.44 13.15 -3.24
N ARG A 48 -12.12 13.51 -2.00
CA ARG A 48 -11.75 12.55 -0.95
C ARG A 48 -12.97 11.73 -0.54
N PHE A 49 -12.71 10.49 -0.11
CA PHE A 49 -13.74 9.53 0.33
C PHE A 49 -14.69 9.05 -0.79
N PHE A 50 -14.55 9.55 -2.01
CA PHE A 50 -15.46 9.23 -3.10
C PHE A 50 -15.40 7.74 -3.46
N GLY A 51 -16.53 7.07 -3.39
CA GLY A 51 -16.67 5.63 -3.65
C GLY A 51 -16.01 4.73 -2.60
N GLN A 52 -15.50 5.29 -1.49
CA GLN A 52 -14.89 4.51 -0.43
C GLN A 52 -15.93 3.85 0.45
N ARG A 53 -15.54 2.76 1.11
CA ARG A 53 -16.39 2.05 2.06
C ARG A 53 -16.80 2.99 3.21
N TYR A 54 -18.08 2.95 3.56
CA TYR A 54 -18.78 3.84 4.49
C TYR A 54 -19.07 5.25 3.99
N TRP A 55 -18.75 5.56 2.74
CA TRP A 55 -19.00 6.86 2.11
C TRP A 55 -19.83 6.73 0.83
N GLU A 56 -20.39 5.55 0.57
CA GLU A 56 -21.13 5.25 -0.64
C GLU A 56 -22.36 6.15 -0.80
N GLU A 57 -23.07 6.46 0.29
CA GLU A 57 -24.24 7.34 0.29
C GLU A 57 -23.84 8.79 -0.05
N GLU A 58 -22.81 9.32 0.63
CA GLU A 58 -22.30 10.67 0.36
C GLU A 58 -21.73 10.83 -1.05
N SER A 59 -21.22 9.75 -1.63
CA SER A 59 -20.69 9.75 -3.01
C SER A 59 -21.78 9.87 -4.07
N LEU A 60 -23.04 9.60 -3.71
CA LEU A 60 -24.21 9.72 -4.58
C LEU A 60 -24.96 11.05 -4.40
N GLU A 61 -24.50 11.93 -3.50
CA GLU A 61 -25.10 13.25 -3.28
C GLU A 61 -24.82 14.18 -4.48
N ASP A 62 -25.71 14.18 -5.47
CA ASP A 62 -25.56 14.95 -6.72
C ASP A 62 -25.73 16.48 -6.55
N SER A 63 -26.24 16.97 -5.40
CA SER A 63 -26.60 18.38 -5.24
C SER A 63 -25.75 19.10 -4.19
N VAL A 64 -24.97 20.08 -4.63
CA VAL A 64 -24.32 21.06 -3.74
C VAL A 64 -25.40 21.89 -3.04
N GLN A 65 -25.50 21.75 -1.72
CA GLN A 65 -26.41 22.54 -0.90
C GLN A 65 -25.64 23.66 -0.16
N PRO A 66 -25.96 24.95 -0.41
CA PRO A 66 -25.33 26.05 0.32
C PRO A 66 -25.49 25.88 1.83
N GLY A 67 -24.37 25.98 2.56
CA GLY A 67 -24.34 25.82 4.02
C GLY A 67 -24.23 24.37 4.52
N ALA A 68 -24.29 23.38 3.64
CA ALA A 68 -24.05 21.97 3.99
C ALA A 68 -22.59 21.58 3.72
N LEU A 69 -22.02 20.74 4.58
CA LEU A 69 -20.70 20.16 4.38
C LEU A 69 -20.76 19.08 3.29
N GLN A 70 -20.01 19.27 2.22
CA GLN A 70 -19.88 18.31 1.11
C GLN A 70 -18.68 17.39 1.35
N LEU A 71 -18.57 16.30 0.56
CA LEU A 71 -17.29 15.60 0.47
C LEU A 71 -16.21 16.59 0.02
N GLU A 72 -15.13 16.67 0.78
CA GLU A 72 -14.05 17.60 0.49
C GLU A 72 -13.20 17.11 -0.68
N ASN A 73 -12.67 18.05 -1.46
CA ASN A 73 -11.59 17.74 -2.39
C ASN A 73 -10.23 17.92 -1.73
N VAL A 74 -9.18 17.44 -2.38
CA VAL A 74 -7.81 17.45 -1.83
C VAL A 74 -7.31 18.89 -1.59
N ALA A 75 -7.70 19.85 -2.42
CA ALA A 75 -7.35 21.26 -2.22
C ALA A 75 -7.98 21.83 -0.93
N ALA A 76 -9.27 21.56 -0.70
CA ALA A 76 -9.98 21.97 0.51
C ALA A 76 -9.38 21.29 1.75
N HIS A 77 -9.12 19.99 1.68
CA HIS A 77 -8.45 19.23 2.74
C HIS A 77 -7.08 19.84 3.09
N THR A 78 -6.25 20.08 2.08
CA THR A 78 -4.92 20.70 2.23
C THR A 78 -5.00 22.05 2.94
N PHE A 79 -5.95 22.89 2.55
CA PHE A 79 -6.19 24.16 3.23
C PHE A 79 -6.60 23.97 4.70
N GLN A 80 -7.48 23.01 5.00
CA GLN A 80 -7.93 22.73 6.36
C GLN A 80 -6.81 22.17 7.24
N VAL A 81 -5.96 21.29 6.71
CA VAL A 81 -4.79 20.75 7.41
C VAL A 81 -3.77 21.86 7.69
N ALA A 82 -3.43 22.68 6.70
CA ALA A 82 -2.52 23.81 6.87
C ALA A 82 -3.05 24.83 7.89
N SER A 83 -4.35 25.15 7.82
CA SER A 83 -5.02 26.00 8.79
C SER A 83 -4.98 25.39 10.19
N SER A 84 -5.26 24.09 10.32
CA SER A 84 -5.19 23.38 11.61
C SER A 84 -3.77 23.39 12.18
N ALA A 85 -2.75 23.14 11.35
CA ALA A 85 -1.35 23.20 11.74
C ALA A 85 -0.97 24.59 12.27
N GLN A 86 -1.43 25.66 11.62
CA GLN A 86 -1.20 27.04 12.03
C GLN A 86 -1.75 27.34 13.44
N HIS A 87 -2.93 26.83 13.76
CA HIS A 87 -3.57 27.04 15.07
C HIS A 87 -2.92 26.15 16.15
N LEU A 88 -2.77 24.86 15.85
CA LEU A 88 -2.33 23.86 16.83
C LEU A 88 -0.85 23.98 17.20
N ALA A 89 0.02 24.38 16.27
CA ALA A 89 1.45 24.49 16.52
C ALA A 89 1.79 25.48 17.66
N GLN A 90 0.90 26.42 17.97
CA GLN A 90 1.09 27.39 19.07
C GLN A 90 1.17 26.72 20.44
N HIS A 91 0.59 25.53 20.60
CA HIS A 91 0.67 24.75 21.84
C HIS A 91 1.99 23.98 21.99
N PHE A 92 2.80 23.90 20.93
CA PHE A 92 3.98 23.04 20.88
C PHE A 92 5.23 23.84 20.47
N PRO A 93 5.94 24.48 21.42
CA PRO A 93 7.10 25.33 21.15
C PRO A 93 8.24 24.65 20.37
N LYS A 94 8.27 23.31 20.38
CA LYS A 94 9.24 22.47 19.66
C LYS A 94 8.92 22.28 18.18
N VAL A 95 7.73 22.68 17.72
CA VAL A 95 7.31 22.59 16.32
C VAL A 95 7.54 23.94 15.64
N ASN A 96 8.29 23.96 14.55
CA ASN A 96 8.34 25.15 13.71
C ASN A 96 7.01 25.29 12.95
N ARG A 97 6.20 26.26 13.37
CA ARG A 97 4.88 26.54 12.77
C ARG A 97 4.96 26.83 11.28
N GLU A 98 5.91 27.64 10.83
CA GLU A 98 6.04 28.02 9.42
C GLU A 98 6.35 26.79 8.58
N ARG A 99 7.31 25.97 9.03
CA ARG A 99 7.67 24.73 8.35
C ARG A 99 6.52 23.72 8.34
N ALA A 100 5.77 23.59 9.43
CA ALA A 100 4.60 22.71 9.48
C ALA A 100 3.52 23.12 8.47
N ILE A 101 3.31 24.43 8.27
CA ILE A 101 2.38 24.95 7.25
C ILE A 101 2.91 24.67 5.84
N GLU A 102 4.19 24.89 5.57
CA GLU A 102 4.80 24.56 4.27
C GLU A 102 4.64 23.07 3.92
N LEU A 103 4.93 22.18 4.87
CA LEU A 103 4.76 20.74 4.68
C LEU A 103 3.28 20.38 4.44
N ALA A 104 2.35 21.03 5.16
CA ALA A 104 0.92 20.82 4.98
C ALA A 104 0.45 21.19 3.57
N LEU A 105 0.96 22.29 3.00
CA LEU A 105 0.56 22.74 1.67
C LEU A 105 0.94 21.77 0.54
N VAL A 106 1.95 20.91 0.75
CA VAL A 106 2.43 19.98 -0.28
C VAL A 106 2.19 18.51 0.03
N HIS A 107 1.59 18.18 1.18
CA HIS A 107 1.53 16.79 1.68
C HIS A 107 0.78 15.83 0.75
N ASP A 108 -0.28 16.31 0.10
CA ASP A 108 -1.10 15.56 -0.86
C ASP A 108 -0.93 16.09 -2.29
N GLU A 109 0.09 16.91 -2.59
CA GLU A 109 0.30 17.48 -3.92
C GLU A 109 0.51 16.39 -5.00
N LEU A 110 1.08 15.26 -4.60
CA LEU A 110 1.29 14.10 -5.47
C LEU A 110 0.00 13.43 -5.93
N GLU A 111 -1.13 13.69 -5.26
CA GLU A 111 -2.43 13.13 -5.63
C GLU A 111 -2.93 13.65 -6.97
N VAL A 112 -2.42 14.79 -7.46
CA VAL A 112 -2.62 15.22 -8.87
C VAL A 112 -2.30 14.10 -9.87
N ILE A 113 -1.37 13.21 -9.50
CA ILE A 113 -0.93 12.08 -10.32
C ILE A 113 -1.46 10.75 -9.76
N THR A 114 -1.40 10.54 -8.44
CA THR A 114 -1.73 9.23 -7.83
C THR A 114 -3.22 9.05 -7.53
N GLY A 115 -3.99 10.14 -7.48
CA GLY A 115 -5.34 10.20 -6.91
C GLY A 115 -5.36 9.99 -5.38
N ASP A 116 -6.53 10.23 -4.78
CA ASP A 116 -6.82 9.94 -3.36
C ASP A 116 -6.74 8.43 -3.11
N LYS A 117 -5.96 8.02 -2.11
CA LYS A 117 -5.75 6.60 -1.79
C LYS A 117 -6.68 6.18 -0.65
N ASP A 118 -7.57 5.25 -0.94
CA ASP A 118 -8.49 4.66 0.04
C ASP A 118 -7.73 3.96 1.20
N PRO A 119 -7.79 4.49 2.43
CA PRO A 119 -7.19 3.84 3.60
C PRO A 119 -8.09 2.75 4.21
N VAL A 120 -9.37 2.70 3.83
CA VAL A 120 -10.39 1.79 4.36
C VAL A 120 -10.38 0.46 3.62
N GLY A 121 -10.37 0.50 2.29
CA GLY A 121 -10.43 -0.70 1.46
C GLY A 121 -11.78 -1.43 1.51
N PRO A 122 -11.92 -2.52 0.73
CA PRO A 122 -13.21 -3.18 0.51
C PRO A 122 -13.74 -3.92 1.75
N ASP A 123 -12.88 -4.30 2.69
CA ASP A 123 -13.26 -4.97 3.93
C ASP A 123 -13.82 -4.00 4.98
N GLY A 124 -13.67 -2.70 4.78
CA GLY A 124 -14.08 -1.69 5.75
C GLY A 124 -13.15 -1.55 6.95
N GLN A 125 -12.01 -2.25 6.99
CA GLN A 125 -11.15 -2.34 8.17
C GLN A 125 -9.73 -1.82 7.93
N GLY A 126 -9.32 -1.63 6.67
CA GLY A 126 -8.02 -1.09 6.26
C GLY A 126 -6.87 -2.09 6.36
N LEU A 127 -7.16 -3.37 6.63
CA LEU A 127 -6.13 -4.34 7.00
C LEU A 127 -5.21 -4.69 5.82
N ASP A 128 -5.71 -4.60 4.59
CA ASP A 128 -4.94 -4.77 3.35
C ASP A 128 -4.74 -3.45 2.57
N THR A 129 -4.77 -2.31 3.26
CA THR A 129 -4.45 -1.01 2.66
C THR A 129 -3.14 -0.46 3.20
N HIS A 130 -2.68 0.66 2.65
CA HIS A 130 -1.51 1.37 3.16
C HIS A 130 -1.67 1.85 4.62
N ALA A 131 -2.90 1.94 5.16
CA ALA A 131 -3.12 2.32 6.54
C ALA A 131 -2.49 1.32 7.52
N PHE A 132 -2.72 0.01 7.32
CA PHE A 132 -2.29 -1.02 8.28
C PHE A 132 -1.37 -2.10 7.68
N ASN A 133 -1.20 -2.17 6.36
CA ASN A 133 -0.32 -3.13 5.70
C ASN A 133 1.03 -2.51 5.28
N ALA A 134 2.13 -3.08 5.76
CA ALA A 134 3.47 -2.58 5.47
C ALA A 134 3.88 -2.69 4.00
N GLN A 135 3.47 -3.76 3.30
CA GLN A 135 3.79 -3.89 1.88
C GLN A 135 3.02 -2.85 1.06
N ARG A 136 1.75 -2.63 1.37
CA ARG A 136 0.94 -1.61 0.70
C ARG A 136 1.50 -0.19 0.93
N ARG A 137 2.10 0.08 2.09
CA ARG A 137 2.85 1.34 2.32
C ARG A 137 4.06 1.46 1.40
N ILE A 138 4.85 0.40 1.26
CA ILE A 138 6.00 0.39 0.35
C ILE A 138 5.55 0.62 -1.10
N ASP A 139 4.47 -0.03 -1.52
CA ASP A 139 3.92 0.11 -2.86
C ASP A 139 3.44 1.56 -3.10
N LYS A 140 2.75 2.16 -2.12
CA LYS A 140 2.36 3.57 -2.12
C LYS A 140 3.57 4.50 -2.21
N GLU A 141 4.61 4.28 -1.41
CA GLU A 141 5.84 5.09 -1.43
C GLU A 141 6.58 5.02 -2.78
N LEU A 142 6.54 3.87 -3.46
CA LEU A 142 7.12 3.71 -4.80
C LEU A 142 6.33 4.49 -5.86
N GLU A 143 5.00 4.45 -5.76
CA GLU A 143 4.10 5.21 -6.62
C GLU A 143 4.30 6.73 -6.42
N GLU A 144 4.30 7.19 -5.17
CA GLU A 144 4.52 8.59 -4.80
C GLU A 144 5.90 9.09 -5.24
N ARG A 145 6.94 8.26 -5.15
CA ARG A 145 8.27 8.63 -5.67
C ARG A 145 8.23 8.86 -7.19
N SER A 146 7.48 8.03 -7.91
CA SER A 146 7.34 8.17 -9.37
C SER A 146 6.55 9.43 -9.71
N ALA A 147 5.46 9.71 -8.98
CA ALA A 147 4.68 10.93 -9.11
C ALA A 147 5.51 12.19 -8.80
N LEU A 148 6.38 12.14 -7.80
CA LEU A 148 7.28 13.26 -7.47
C LEU A 148 8.23 13.57 -8.63
N GLU A 149 8.82 12.57 -9.28
CA GLU A 149 9.68 12.81 -10.45
C GLU A 149 8.91 13.46 -11.61
N GLU A 150 7.69 13.01 -11.86
CA GLU A 150 6.81 13.59 -12.88
C GLU A 150 6.49 15.06 -12.55
N LEU A 151 6.02 15.35 -11.34
CA LEU A 151 5.72 16.71 -10.89
C LEU A 151 6.93 17.64 -10.98
N LEU A 152 8.10 17.20 -10.50
CA LEU A 152 9.34 17.99 -10.56
C LEU A 152 9.80 18.26 -11.99
N SER A 153 9.49 17.37 -12.93
CA SER A 153 9.83 17.56 -14.34
C SER A 153 9.08 18.76 -14.97
N GLU A 154 7.88 19.06 -14.44
CA GLU A 154 7.05 20.21 -14.84
C GLU A 154 7.51 21.52 -14.20
N MET A 155 8.32 21.48 -13.15
CA MET A 155 8.82 22.66 -12.44
C MET A 155 10.10 23.24 -13.09
N ARG A 156 10.35 24.53 -12.82
CA ARG A 156 11.61 25.19 -13.21
C ARG A 156 12.81 24.55 -12.49
N PRO A 157 13.99 24.42 -13.14
CA PRO A 157 15.15 23.77 -12.55
C PRO A 157 15.58 24.32 -11.18
N SER A 158 15.44 25.63 -10.96
CA SER A 158 15.81 26.30 -9.70
C SER A 158 14.94 25.92 -8.51
N MET A 159 13.72 25.44 -8.72
CA MET A 159 12.77 25.09 -7.65
C MET A 159 12.84 23.61 -7.25
N ARG A 160 13.33 22.75 -8.15
CA ARG A 160 13.17 21.29 -8.01
C ARG A 160 13.82 20.72 -6.75
N ALA A 161 14.99 21.23 -6.39
CA ALA A 161 15.74 20.70 -5.24
C ALA A 161 15.01 21.00 -3.92
N ASP A 162 14.60 22.26 -3.72
CA ASP A 162 13.93 22.68 -2.50
C ASP A 162 12.52 22.06 -2.39
N HIS A 163 11.80 21.97 -3.51
CA HIS A 163 10.47 21.33 -3.55
C HIS A 163 10.54 19.85 -3.24
N ARG A 164 11.54 19.14 -3.79
CA ARG A 164 11.79 17.72 -3.47
C ARG A 164 12.01 17.52 -1.98
N ILE A 165 12.85 18.34 -1.35
CA ILE A 165 13.13 18.25 0.09
C ILE A 165 11.83 18.40 0.88
N LEU A 166 10.98 19.36 0.50
CA LEU A 166 9.72 19.63 1.18
C LEU A 166 8.74 18.44 1.07
N VAL A 167 8.53 17.90 -0.13
CA VAL A 167 7.60 16.76 -0.35
C VAL A 167 8.13 15.46 0.27
N GLU A 168 9.44 15.21 0.19
CA GLU A 168 10.03 14.03 0.83
C GLU A 168 9.95 14.12 2.36
N GLU A 169 10.11 15.31 2.93
CA GLU A 169 9.95 15.52 4.37
C GLU A 169 8.49 15.27 4.81
N SER A 170 7.50 15.81 4.10
CA SER A 170 6.09 15.68 4.45
C SER A 170 5.63 14.21 4.45
N THR A 171 6.14 13.42 3.49
CA THR A 171 5.77 12.01 3.31
C THR A 171 6.46 11.06 4.28
N ARG A 172 7.69 11.33 4.74
CA ARG A 172 8.45 10.38 5.58
C ARG A 172 8.01 10.36 7.05
N GLY A 173 7.73 11.52 7.66
CA GLY A 173 7.41 11.57 9.09
C GLY A 173 8.63 11.38 10.02
N GLU A 174 9.82 11.75 9.54
CA GLU A 174 11.09 11.64 10.28
C GLU A 174 11.40 12.87 11.13
N THR A 175 10.93 14.05 10.70
CA THR A 175 11.08 15.32 11.42
C THR A 175 9.94 15.53 12.42
N ILE A 176 10.11 16.46 13.35
CA ILE A 176 9.05 16.75 14.31
C ILE A 176 7.86 17.43 13.63
N GLU A 177 8.11 18.30 12.65
CA GLU A 177 7.10 18.97 11.84
C GLU A 177 6.33 17.98 10.95
N SER A 178 7.00 17.03 10.30
CA SER A 178 6.32 16.01 9.48
C SER A 178 5.50 15.03 10.33
N ARG A 179 5.97 14.64 11.53
CA ARG A 179 5.15 13.86 12.48
C ARG A 179 3.94 14.64 12.98
N PHE A 180 4.14 15.91 13.32
CA PHE A 180 3.06 16.81 13.72
C PHE A 180 2.03 16.93 12.60
N LEU A 181 2.46 17.19 11.37
CA LEU A 181 1.59 17.24 10.18
C LEU A 181 0.79 15.95 9.99
N LYS A 182 1.44 14.77 10.00
CA LYS A 182 0.74 13.49 9.88
C LYS A 182 -0.31 13.28 10.97
N SER A 183 -0.04 13.78 12.18
CA SER A 183 -1.00 13.76 13.27
C SER A 183 -2.18 14.71 13.02
N VAL A 184 -1.92 15.93 12.56
CA VAL A 184 -2.96 16.92 12.22
C VAL A 184 -3.84 16.44 11.07
N ASP A 185 -3.28 15.85 10.02
CA ASP A 185 -4.04 15.26 8.90
C ASP A 185 -5.03 14.18 9.38
N LYS A 186 -4.59 13.28 10.26
CA LYS A 186 -5.47 12.25 10.84
C LYS A 186 -6.51 12.82 11.81
N LEU A 187 -6.18 13.91 12.53
CA LEU A 187 -7.14 14.63 13.36
C LEU A 187 -8.21 15.31 12.51
N GLN A 188 -7.83 15.90 11.37
CA GLN A 188 -8.74 16.50 10.41
C GLN A 188 -9.70 15.43 9.86
N ALA A 189 -9.20 14.24 9.50
CA ALA A 189 -10.04 13.15 9.01
C ALA A 189 -11.08 12.72 10.06
N LEU A 190 -10.69 12.61 11.34
CA LEU A 190 -11.63 12.32 12.44
C LEU A 190 -12.69 13.43 12.60
N ALA A 191 -12.28 14.70 12.54
CA ALA A 191 -13.19 15.83 12.62
C ALA A 191 -14.17 15.85 11.43
N PHE A 192 -13.69 15.53 10.24
CA PHE A 192 -14.52 15.43 9.03
C PHE A 192 -15.55 14.30 9.15
N VAL A 193 -15.15 13.11 9.59
CA VAL A 193 -16.08 12.00 9.88
C VAL A 193 -17.17 12.45 10.83
N ARG A 194 -16.81 13.11 11.94
CA ARG A 194 -17.80 13.63 12.89
C ARG A 194 -18.77 14.60 12.22
N LEU A 195 -18.26 15.64 11.57
CA LEU A 195 -19.09 16.73 11.04
C LEU A 195 -19.97 16.28 9.86
N LYS A 196 -19.51 15.32 9.06
CA LYS A 196 -20.28 14.82 7.92
C LYS A 196 -21.26 13.72 8.30
N LYS A 197 -20.90 12.81 9.22
CA LYS A 197 -21.79 11.72 9.66
C LYS A 197 -22.77 12.13 10.76
N VAL A 198 -22.42 13.11 11.60
CA VAL A 198 -23.26 13.63 12.69
C VAL A 198 -23.84 12.49 13.55
N GLY A 199 -22.99 11.52 13.91
CA GLY A 199 -23.38 10.34 14.69
C GLY A 199 -24.06 9.21 13.92
N ASN A 200 -24.43 9.39 12.64
CA ASN A 200 -24.92 8.32 11.76
C ASN A 200 -23.74 7.48 11.24
N ILE A 201 -23.16 6.69 12.15
CA ILE A 201 -21.99 5.85 11.89
C ILE A 201 -22.25 4.43 12.42
N SER A 202 -21.77 3.42 11.69
CA SER A 202 -21.84 2.03 12.15
C SER A 202 -20.71 1.70 13.14
N PRO A 203 -20.85 0.65 13.98
CA PRO A 203 -19.75 0.19 14.82
C PRO A 203 -18.48 -0.18 14.03
N ASP A 204 -18.62 -0.69 12.80
CA ASP A 204 -17.50 -1.02 11.92
C ASP A 204 -16.73 0.22 11.47
N HIS A 205 -17.44 1.25 11.02
CA HIS A 205 -16.82 2.51 10.64
C HIS A 205 -16.21 3.21 11.86
N ALA A 206 -16.89 3.24 13.00
CA ALA A 206 -16.35 3.81 14.24
C ALA A 206 -15.06 3.10 14.68
N ALA A 207 -15.02 1.76 14.61
CA ALA A 207 -13.82 0.99 14.95
C ALA A 207 -12.65 1.31 14.00
N PHE A 208 -12.88 1.39 12.68
CA PHE A 208 -11.87 1.84 11.73
C PHE A 208 -11.38 3.25 12.06
N THR A 209 -12.30 4.21 12.24
CA THR A 209 -11.99 5.61 12.53
C THR A 209 -11.15 5.76 13.80
N ILE A 210 -11.44 5.00 14.85
CA ILE A 210 -10.64 4.99 16.09
C ILE A 210 -9.23 4.45 15.84
N ARG A 211 -9.07 3.33 15.11
CA ARG A 211 -7.74 2.78 14.79
C ARG A 211 -6.93 3.73 13.91
N TYR A 212 -7.56 4.32 12.90
CA TYR A 212 -6.90 5.25 11.99
C TYR A 212 -6.48 6.53 12.71
N SER A 213 -7.33 7.07 13.58
CA SER A 213 -7.02 8.20 14.44
C SER A 213 -5.88 7.90 15.43
N LYS A 214 -5.81 6.67 15.94
CA LYS A 214 -4.75 6.23 16.84
C LYS A 214 -3.36 6.34 16.21
N LEU A 215 -3.23 6.11 14.89
CA LEU A 215 -1.97 6.34 14.16
C LEU A 215 -1.53 7.81 14.25
N GLY A 216 -2.48 8.75 14.18
CA GLY A 216 -2.21 10.17 14.37
C GLY A 216 -1.60 10.46 15.75
N VAL A 217 -2.17 9.86 16.81
CA VAL A 217 -1.61 9.96 18.16
C VAL A 217 -0.22 9.32 18.25
N ASP A 218 0.03 8.21 17.54
CA ASP A 218 1.36 7.59 17.51
C ASP A 218 2.41 8.46 16.81
N TYR A 219 2.03 9.22 15.79
CA TYR A 219 2.93 10.19 15.15
C TYR A 219 3.29 11.34 16.10
N PHE A 220 2.32 11.91 16.80
CA PHE A 220 2.54 13.05 17.69
C PHE A 220 1.66 12.95 18.96
N PRO A 221 2.16 12.27 20.02
CA PRO A 221 1.37 11.97 21.21
C PRO A 221 0.81 13.20 21.94
N GLU A 222 1.48 14.35 21.84
CA GLU A 222 1.01 15.57 22.51
C GLU A 222 -0.30 16.13 21.94
N LEU A 223 -0.77 15.64 20.78
CA LEU A 223 -2.10 15.95 20.25
C LEU A 223 -3.21 15.06 20.82
N GLN A 224 -2.91 14.08 21.69
CA GLN A 224 -3.88 13.10 22.21
C GLN A 224 -5.18 13.74 22.72
N MET A 225 -5.10 14.84 23.48
CA MET A 225 -6.29 15.51 24.01
C MET A 225 -7.21 16.07 22.92
N HIS A 226 -6.64 16.53 21.79
CA HIS A 226 -7.43 17.02 20.67
C HIS A 226 -8.21 15.88 20.01
N PHE A 227 -7.57 14.73 19.82
CA PHE A 227 -8.24 13.51 19.34
C PHE A 227 -9.34 13.05 20.29
N ILE A 228 -9.09 13.07 21.60
CA ILE A 228 -10.09 12.70 22.61
C ILE A 228 -11.30 13.62 22.51
N CYS A 229 -11.13 14.94 22.46
CA CYS A 229 -12.25 15.89 22.35
C CYS A 229 -13.12 15.63 21.11
N VAL A 230 -12.51 15.44 19.94
CA VAL A 230 -13.27 15.18 18.70
C VAL A 230 -13.98 13.82 18.76
N LEU A 231 -13.35 12.81 19.35
CA LEU A 231 -13.95 11.49 19.52
C LEU A 231 -15.11 11.51 20.54
N GLU A 232 -14.96 12.20 21.66
CA GLU A 232 -16.02 12.41 22.65
C GLU A 232 -17.22 13.09 22.01
N ASP A 233 -16.98 14.15 21.23
CA ASP A 233 -18.01 14.83 20.47
C ASP A 233 -18.74 13.88 19.49
N LEU A 234 -18.00 13.06 18.73
CA LEU A 234 -18.60 12.05 17.84
C LEU A 234 -19.45 11.03 18.62
N LEU A 235 -18.97 10.55 19.75
CA LEU A 235 -19.71 9.59 20.58
C LEU A 235 -20.95 10.22 21.21
N ASN A 236 -20.91 11.51 21.54
CA ASN A 236 -22.08 12.28 21.97
C ASN A 236 -23.10 12.41 20.83
N ASP A 237 -22.65 12.66 19.60
CA ASP A 237 -23.51 12.69 18.41
C ASP A 237 -24.18 11.32 18.20
N VAL A 238 -23.43 10.21 18.29
CA VAL A 238 -23.97 8.83 18.25
C VAL A 238 -25.00 8.59 19.36
N HIS A 239 -24.68 8.99 20.59
CA HIS A 239 -25.59 8.84 21.73
C HIS A 239 -26.92 9.59 21.50
N SER A 240 -26.86 10.79 20.90
CA SER A 240 -28.05 11.59 20.61
C SER A 240 -29.02 10.89 19.64
N ILE A 241 -28.48 10.12 18.68
CA ILE A 241 -29.24 9.36 17.70
C ILE A 241 -29.76 8.04 18.29
N LEU A 242 -28.87 7.26 18.91
CA LEU A 242 -29.18 5.89 19.35
C LEU A 242 -29.86 5.82 20.72
N LYS A 243 -29.71 6.86 21.57
CA LYS A 243 -30.23 6.96 22.93
C LYS A 243 -30.00 5.68 23.74
N HIS A 244 -31.00 4.80 23.82
CA HIS A 244 -30.98 3.56 24.60
C HIS A 244 -30.06 2.47 24.03
N SER A 245 -29.68 2.54 22.76
CA SER A 245 -28.82 1.53 22.12
C SER A 245 -27.33 1.86 22.15
N THR A 246 -26.94 2.96 22.82
CA THR A 246 -25.55 3.43 22.86
C THR A 246 -24.60 2.40 23.48
N SER A 247 -25.02 1.71 24.54
CA SER A 247 -24.20 0.65 25.16
C SER A 247 -23.89 -0.47 24.16
N SER A 248 -24.91 -0.96 23.45
CA SER A 248 -24.75 -2.01 22.45
C SER A 248 -23.85 -1.56 21.29
N PHE A 249 -23.93 -0.29 20.89
CA PHE A 249 -23.02 0.28 19.90
C PHE A 249 -21.57 0.28 20.39
N CYS A 250 -21.33 0.72 21.63
CA CYS A 250 -19.99 0.71 22.22
C CYS A 250 -19.44 -0.71 22.35
N ASP A 251 -20.25 -1.67 22.83
CA ASP A 251 -19.86 -3.07 22.95
C ASP A 251 -19.46 -3.66 21.59
N ALA A 252 -20.30 -3.44 20.57
CA ALA A 252 -20.05 -3.87 19.20
C ALA A 252 -18.77 -3.22 18.62
N THR A 253 -18.52 -1.95 18.91
CA THR A 253 -17.32 -1.22 18.47
C THR A 253 -16.07 -1.74 19.16
N LEU A 254 -16.13 -1.96 20.49
CA LEU A 254 -15.04 -2.52 21.28
C LEU A 254 -14.70 -3.94 20.86
N GLU A 255 -15.70 -4.75 20.51
CA GLU A 255 -15.51 -6.08 19.95
C GLU A 255 -14.69 -6.00 18.66
N ARG A 256 -15.02 -5.08 17.75
CA ARG A 256 -14.28 -4.88 16.49
C ARG A 256 -12.87 -4.32 16.68
N LEU A 257 -12.68 -3.46 17.67
CA LEU A 257 -11.34 -2.98 18.06
C LEU A 257 -10.49 -4.12 18.61
N SER A 258 -11.12 -5.02 19.38
CA SER A 258 -10.47 -6.17 20.03
C SER A 258 -10.22 -7.33 19.06
N ASN A 259 -11.09 -7.53 18.07
CA ASN A 259 -10.95 -8.50 16.98
C ASN A 259 -9.86 -8.08 15.95
N VAL A 260 -9.29 -6.88 16.12
CA VAL A 260 -8.12 -6.37 15.39
C VAL A 260 -6.89 -6.24 16.30
N ALA A 261 -7.00 -6.55 17.61
CA ALA A 261 -5.84 -6.77 18.46
C ALA A 261 -5.09 -8.03 17.97
N PRO A 262 -3.75 -8.02 17.97
CA PRO A 262 -2.96 -9.01 17.25
C PRO A 262 -3.30 -10.39 17.82
N THR A 263 -3.93 -11.23 17.01
CA THR A 263 -4.16 -12.64 17.33
C THR A 263 -2.80 -13.31 17.46
N ASN A 264 -2.21 -13.23 18.66
CA ASN A 264 -0.82 -13.56 18.91
C ASN A 264 0.14 -12.72 18.03
N ARG A 265 1.42 -12.61 18.39
CA ARG A 265 2.39 -12.68 17.27
C ARG A 265 2.08 -14.02 16.62
N PRO A 266 1.70 -14.11 15.33
CA PRO A 266 1.62 -15.43 14.71
C PRO A 266 2.93 -16.11 15.09
N SER A 267 2.83 -17.27 15.75
CA SER A 267 4.01 -18.10 15.99
C SER A 267 4.79 -18.08 14.67
N ILE A 268 6.06 -17.68 14.68
CA ILE A 268 6.82 -17.49 13.44
C ILE A 268 6.65 -18.77 12.61
N ARG A 269 5.85 -18.70 11.54
CA ARG A 269 5.49 -19.90 10.78
C ARG A 269 6.38 -19.98 9.57
N ARG A 270 6.75 -21.22 9.24
CA ARG A 270 7.63 -21.51 8.14
C ARG A 270 6.87 -22.39 7.18
N PHE A 271 6.57 -21.89 5.99
CA PHE A 271 5.88 -22.65 4.95
C PHE A 271 6.88 -23.07 3.88
N ALA A 272 6.75 -24.29 3.37
CA ALA A 272 7.49 -24.73 2.19
C ALA A 272 6.52 -25.26 1.15
N LEU A 273 6.52 -24.64 -0.02
CA LEU A 273 5.64 -25.00 -1.12
C LEU A 273 6.32 -26.01 -2.03
N ILE A 274 5.62 -27.10 -2.32
CA ILE A 274 6.01 -28.09 -3.32
C ILE A 274 4.94 -28.20 -4.40
N GLY A 275 5.35 -28.65 -5.59
CA GLY A 275 4.44 -28.88 -6.70
C GLY A 275 5.11 -28.62 -8.03
N LYS A 276 4.55 -29.17 -9.10
CA LYS A 276 5.14 -29.08 -10.44
C LYS A 276 5.07 -27.67 -11.01
N SER A 277 5.83 -27.38 -12.06
CA SER A 277 5.75 -26.08 -12.75
C SER A 277 4.33 -25.81 -13.27
N GLY A 278 3.86 -24.56 -13.17
CA GLY A 278 2.51 -24.15 -13.60
C GLY A 278 1.35 -24.37 -12.61
N VAL A 279 1.58 -25.02 -11.45
CA VAL A 279 0.51 -25.27 -10.45
C VAL A 279 0.10 -24.04 -9.61
N GLY A 280 0.81 -22.91 -9.70
CA GLY A 280 0.50 -21.69 -8.96
C GLY A 280 1.24 -21.50 -7.63
N LYS A 281 2.41 -22.13 -7.43
CA LYS A 281 3.24 -21.96 -6.22
C LYS A 281 3.55 -20.49 -5.90
N SER A 282 3.96 -19.71 -6.89
CA SER A 282 4.26 -18.28 -6.69
C SER A 282 3.01 -17.48 -6.31
N THR A 283 1.84 -17.86 -6.83
CA THR A 283 0.55 -17.26 -6.46
C THR A 283 0.19 -17.57 -5.01
N VAL A 284 0.34 -18.83 -4.58
CA VAL A 284 0.11 -19.20 -3.17
C VAL A 284 1.12 -18.52 -2.23
N ALA A 285 2.39 -18.42 -2.60
CA ALA A 285 3.38 -17.68 -1.82
C ALA A 285 3.04 -16.19 -1.70
N MET A 286 2.47 -15.60 -2.76
CA MET A 286 1.96 -14.23 -2.74
C MET A 286 0.75 -14.09 -1.81
N LEU A 287 -0.19 -15.02 -1.85
CA LEU A 287 -1.35 -15.03 -0.95
C LEU A 287 -0.95 -15.25 0.52
N LEU A 288 0.04 -16.11 0.80
CA LEU A 288 0.60 -16.28 2.14
C LEU A 288 1.32 -15.01 2.62
N LYS A 289 1.99 -14.28 1.73
CA LYS A 289 2.52 -12.95 2.04
C LYS A 289 1.40 -11.95 2.35
N LEU A 290 0.32 -11.98 1.55
CA LEU A 290 -0.82 -11.08 1.67
C LEU A 290 -1.60 -11.28 2.98
N HIS A 291 -1.98 -12.52 3.29
CA HIS A 291 -2.83 -12.83 4.44
C HIS A 291 -2.05 -13.10 5.73
N TYR A 292 -0.79 -13.54 5.64
CA TYR A 292 -0.01 -14.00 6.80
C TYR A 292 1.28 -13.21 7.04
N GLY A 293 1.57 -12.21 6.20
CA GLY A 293 2.82 -11.44 6.28
C GLY A 293 4.08 -12.29 6.05
N ALA A 294 3.95 -13.48 5.47
CA ALA A 294 5.08 -14.39 5.28
C ALA A 294 6.07 -13.82 4.25
N HIS A 295 7.33 -13.68 4.65
CA HIS A 295 8.40 -13.28 3.75
C HIS A 295 8.73 -14.41 2.76
N ARG A 296 8.58 -14.12 1.46
CA ARG A 296 8.83 -15.09 0.40
C ARG A 296 10.34 -15.29 0.21
N VAL A 297 10.77 -16.54 0.29
CA VAL A 297 12.15 -16.99 0.08
C VAL A 297 12.18 -17.87 -1.16
N SER A 298 12.97 -17.53 -2.19
CA SER A 298 13.01 -18.29 -3.44
C SER A 298 14.36 -18.93 -3.70
N THR A 299 14.40 -20.26 -3.63
CA THR A 299 15.60 -21.06 -3.95
C THR A 299 15.91 -21.01 -5.45
N GLY A 300 14.88 -21.01 -6.30
CA GLY A 300 15.03 -20.94 -7.75
C GLY A 300 15.66 -19.64 -8.25
N GLN A 301 15.40 -18.51 -7.57
CA GLN A 301 16.03 -17.23 -7.92
C GLN A 301 17.54 -17.23 -7.70
N ILE A 302 18.06 -17.94 -6.71
CA ILE A 302 19.50 -18.03 -6.45
C ILE A 302 20.19 -18.78 -7.59
N CYS A 303 19.62 -19.91 -8.01
CA CYS A 303 20.15 -20.67 -9.15
C CYS A 303 20.14 -19.85 -10.44
N ARG A 304 19.07 -19.08 -10.71
CA ARG A 304 18.99 -18.16 -11.86
C ARG A 304 20.02 -17.03 -11.81
N LYS A 305 20.23 -16.42 -10.63
CA LYS A 305 21.27 -15.40 -10.44
C LYS A 305 22.67 -15.95 -10.76
N ILE A 306 22.95 -17.19 -10.34
CA ILE A 306 24.23 -17.85 -10.66
C ILE A 306 24.32 -18.16 -12.16
N ALA A 307 23.25 -18.66 -12.78
CA ALA A 307 23.21 -18.91 -14.23
C ALA A 307 23.48 -17.63 -15.04
N HIS A 308 22.84 -16.53 -14.65
CA HIS A 308 23.04 -15.24 -15.31
C HIS A 308 24.47 -14.74 -15.11
N LEU A 309 25.01 -14.86 -13.90
CA LEU A 309 26.38 -14.44 -13.58
C LEU A 309 27.42 -15.23 -14.37
N LEU A 310 27.24 -16.55 -14.54
CA LEU A 310 28.22 -17.42 -15.18
C LEU A 310 28.08 -17.50 -16.71
N PHE A 311 26.85 -17.43 -17.21
CA PHE A 311 26.52 -17.73 -18.61
C PHE A 311 25.73 -16.63 -19.32
N GLY A 312 25.43 -15.52 -18.65
CA GLY A 312 24.67 -14.41 -19.22
C GLY A 312 23.21 -14.72 -19.54
N ASN A 313 22.65 -15.82 -19.02
CA ASN A 313 21.29 -16.26 -19.30
C ASN A 313 20.63 -16.94 -18.09
N GLU A 314 19.30 -17.07 -18.12
CA GLU A 314 18.51 -17.81 -17.13
C GLU A 314 17.81 -19.03 -17.75
N ALA A 315 18.39 -19.59 -18.82
CA ALA A 315 17.81 -20.70 -19.53
C ALA A 315 17.69 -21.92 -18.61
N LYS A 316 16.60 -22.68 -18.79
CA LYS A 316 16.29 -23.81 -17.93
C LYS A 316 17.38 -24.87 -17.95
N GLU A 317 17.95 -25.17 -19.11
CA GLU A 317 19.10 -26.06 -19.28
C GLU A 317 20.30 -25.60 -18.42
N SER A 318 20.66 -24.32 -18.49
CA SER A 318 21.77 -23.76 -17.69
C SER A 318 21.49 -23.86 -16.20
N THR A 319 20.27 -23.52 -15.76
CA THR A 319 19.91 -23.64 -14.34
C THR A 319 19.92 -25.09 -13.85
N GLN A 320 19.48 -26.06 -14.66
CA GLN A 320 19.52 -27.49 -14.30
C GLN A 320 20.95 -28.00 -14.16
N ARG A 321 21.86 -27.62 -15.08
CA ARG A 321 23.27 -28.04 -15.01
C ARG A 321 23.97 -27.47 -13.77
N ILE A 322 23.66 -26.23 -13.38
CA ILE A 322 24.17 -25.61 -12.16
C ILE A 322 23.61 -26.32 -10.92
N ASP A 323 22.31 -26.59 -10.93
CA ASP A 323 21.62 -27.30 -9.86
C ASP A 323 22.24 -28.69 -9.63
N ASP A 324 22.45 -29.45 -10.72
CA ASP A 324 23.10 -30.75 -10.69
C ASP A 324 24.54 -30.71 -10.18
N ALA A 325 25.34 -29.73 -10.60
CA ALA A 325 26.72 -29.60 -10.16
C ALA A 325 26.83 -29.22 -8.67
N LEU A 326 26.04 -28.24 -8.22
CA LEU A 326 26.13 -27.72 -6.86
C LEU A 326 25.51 -28.67 -5.82
N THR A 327 24.47 -29.42 -6.20
CA THR A 327 23.86 -30.44 -5.33
C THR A 327 24.74 -31.67 -5.09
N GLN A 328 25.77 -31.91 -5.92
CA GLN A 328 26.79 -32.93 -5.63
C GLN A 328 27.70 -32.53 -4.46
N ILE A 329 27.86 -31.22 -4.21
CA ILE A 329 28.70 -30.67 -3.14
C ILE A 329 27.90 -30.62 -1.83
N ASP A 330 26.70 -30.02 -1.89
CA ASP A 330 25.76 -29.98 -0.78
C ASP A 330 24.33 -30.20 -1.34
N PRO A 331 23.67 -31.34 -1.03
CA PRO A 331 22.35 -31.66 -1.52
C PRO A 331 21.24 -30.64 -1.21
N SER A 332 21.48 -29.70 -0.29
CA SER A 332 20.54 -28.62 0.07
C SER A 332 21.15 -27.22 -0.07
N ILE A 333 22.16 -27.06 -0.92
CA ILE A 333 22.91 -25.81 -1.06
C ILE A 333 22.04 -24.59 -1.35
N PHE A 334 21.04 -24.71 -2.21
CA PHE A 334 20.16 -23.58 -2.57
C PHE A 334 19.18 -23.22 -1.47
N LEU A 335 18.66 -24.20 -0.73
CA LEU A 335 17.85 -23.94 0.45
C LEU A 335 18.69 -23.24 1.52
N ASN A 336 19.91 -23.72 1.77
CA ASN A 336 20.83 -23.13 2.73
C ASN A 336 21.15 -21.67 2.37
N ALA A 337 21.53 -21.44 1.11
CA ALA A 337 21.79 -20.10 0.60
C ALA A 337 20.58 -19.18 0.73
N ALA A 338 19.36 -19.68 0.46
CA ALA A 338 18.15 -18.88 0.57
C ALA A 338 17.84 -18.49 2.02
N LEU A 339 18.03 -19.42 2.95
CA LEU A 339 17.78 -19.19 4.37
C LEU A 339 18.81 -18.28 5.04
N LEU A 340 20.05 -18.16 4.51
CA LEU A 340 21.04 -17.22 5.04
C LEU A 340 20.57 -15.76 5.00
N SER A 341 19.77 -15.42 4.00
CA SER A 341 19.22 -14.08 3.81
C SER A 341 17.79 -13.90 4.35
N ALA A 342 17.21 -14.96 4.93
CA ALA A 342 15.84 -14.93 5.41
C ALA A 342 15.75 -14.28 6.80
N PRO A 343 14.70 -13.46 7.06
CA PRO A 343 14.48 -12.88 8.39
C PRO A 343 14.21 -13.99 9.42
N ILE A 344 14.87 -13.90 10.58
CA ILE A 344 14.79 -14.90 11.65
C ILE A 344 13.55 -14.68 12.53
N ASP A 345 13.08 -13.44 12.61
CA ASP A 345 12.00 -12.94 13.45
C ASP A 345 10.65 -12.81 12.73
N GLN A 346 10.56 -13.29 11.48
CA GLN A 346 9.36 -13.20 10.65
C GLN A 346 8.94 -14.57 10.12
N SER A 347 7.64 -14.73 9.87
CA SER A 347 7.15 -15.88 9.12
C SER A 347 7.77 -15.90 7.72
N ILE A 348 8.14 -17.08 7.22
CA ILE A 348 8.77 -17.24 5.90
C ILE A 348 8.04 -18.29 5.07
N CYS A 349 8.05 -18.10 3.75
CA CYS A 349 7.51 -19.06 2.79
C CYS A 349 8.57 -19.38 1.73
N VAL A 350 9.12 -20.59 1.76
CA VAL A 350 9.99 -21.11 0.70
C VAL A 350 9.11 -21.57 -0.46
N ASP A 351 9.21 -20.88 -1.60
CA ASP A 351 8.22 -21.02 -2.69
C ASP A 351 8.51 -22.11 -3.73
N SER A 352 9.68 -22.74 -3.67
CA SER A 352 10.14 -23.68 -4.69
C SER A 352 11.01 -24.80 -4.13
N LEU A 353 10.45 -25.62 -3.25
CA LEU A 353 11.15 -26.78 -2.71
C LEU A 353 11.03 -27.96 -3.71
N ARG A 354 12.18 -28.54 -4.12
CA ARG A 354 12.24 -29.47 -5.27
C ARG A 354 12.85 -30.84 -4.96
N PHE A 355 13.62 -30.96 -3.88
CA PHE A 355 14.40 -32.17 -3.56
C PHE A 355 14.05 -32.77 -2.20
N LYS A 356 14.27 -34.07 -2.03
CA LYS A 356 14.03 -34.78 -0.76
C LYS A 356 14.97 -34.29 0.35
N SER A 357 16.20 -33.94 0.01
CA SER A 357 17.19 -33.32 0.91
C SER A 357 16.63 -32.02 1.50
N ASP A 358 16.15 -31.12 0.65
CA ASP A 358 15.55 -29.85 1.06
C ASP A 358 14.32 -30.07 1.93
N MET A 359 13.48 -31.04 1.58
CA MET A 359 12.26 -31.33 2.32
C MET A 359 12.58 -31.86 3.72
N ALA A 360 13.56 -32.77 3.83
CA ALA A 360 14.02 -33.27 5.12
C ALA A 360 14.56 -32.13 6.00
N LYS A 361 15.33 -31.21 5.41
CA LYS A 361 15.88 -30.05 6.12
C LYS A 361 14.82 -29.02 6.50
N ALA A 362 13.85 -28.77 5.63
CA ALA A 362 12.70 -27.92 5.92
C ALA A 362 11.90 -28.48 7.11
N ARG A 363 11.61 -29.80 7.12
CA ARG A 363 10.96 -30.45 8.26
C ARG A 363 11.76 -30.32 9.56
N GLN A 364 13.07 -30.57 9.52
CA GLN A 364 13.94 -30.36 10.69
C GLN A 364 13.94 -28.91 11.19
N SER A 365 13.71 -27.95 10.29
CA SER A 365 13.66 -26.52 10.59
C SER A 365 12.25 -26.02 10.97
N GLY A 366 11.30 -26.93 11.16
CA GLY A 366 9.93 -26.63 11.60
C GLY A 366 9.00 -26.10 10.50
N PHE A 367 9.27 -26.42 9.24
CA PHE A 367 8.40 -25.99 8.14
C PHE A 367 7.17 -26.87 8.00
N THR A 368 6.01 -26.23 7.83
CA THR A 368 4.79 -26.81 7.29
C THR A 368 4.93 -26.96 5.77
N ILE A 369 4.88 -28.19 5.28
CA ILE A 369 5.02 -28.54 3.87
C ILE A 369 3.64 -28.57 3.20
N VAL A 370 3.47 -27.72 2.19
CA VAL A 370 2.21 -27.57 1.46
C VAL A 370 2.40 -27.97 0.00
N ARG A 371 1.65 -28.98 -0.44
CA ARG A 371 1.61 -29.40 -1.85
C ARG A 371 0.57 -28.60 -2.61
N ILE A 372 0.94 -28.09 -3.77
CA ILE A 372 0.00 -27.43 -4.68
C ILE A 372 -0.13 -28.31 -5.93
N VAL A 373 -1.36 -28.70 -6.23
CA VAL A 373 -1.73 -29.51 -7.39
C VAL A 373 -2.68 -28.73 -8.29
N ALA A 374 -2.62 -29.00 -9.59
CA ALA A 374 -3.58 -28.51 -10.58
C ALA A 374 -3.63 -29.52 -11.71
N ALA A 375 -4.77 -29.59 -12.42
CA ALA A 375 -4.94 -30.41 -13.60
C ALA A 375 -3.84 -30.12 -14.63
N GLU A 376 -3.38 -31.17 -15.32
CA GLU A 376 -2.27 -31.07 -16.27
C GLU A 376 -2.57 -30.05 -17.39
N SER A 377 -3.78 -30.09 -17.94
CA SER A 377 -4.26 -29.12 -18.92
C SER A 377 -4.15 -27.67 -18.41
N THR A 378 -4.60 -27.41 -17.18
CA THR A 378 -4.52 -26.09 -16.54
C THR A 378 -3.08 -25.63 -16.35
N ARG A 379 -2.17 -26.54 -15.96
CA ARG A 379 -0.74 -26.20 -15.78
C ARG A 379 -0.09 -25.81 -17.11
N LEU A 380 -0.33 -26.57 -18.17
CA LEU A 380 0.22 -26.34 -19.49
C LEU A 380 -0.31 -25.04 -20.09
N GLN A 381 -1.61 -24.77 -19.95
CA GLN A 381 -2.21 -23.50 -20.35
C GLN A 381 -1.52 -22.33 -19.65
N ARG A 382 -1.40 -22.38 -18.32
CA ARG A 382 -0.74 -21.32 -17.53
C ARG A 382 0.73 -21.11 -17.91
N LEU A 383 1.44 -22.15 -18.33
CA LEU A 383 2.83 -22.05 -18.79
C LEU A 383 2.88 -21.38 -20.17
N SER A 384 2.01 -21.79 -21.09
CA SER A 384 1.86 -21.20 -22.42
C SER A 384 1.48 -19.71 -22.34
N ASP A 385 0.50 -19.34 -21.50
CA ASP A 385 0.07 -17.95 -21.30
C ASP A 385 1.21 -17.04 -20.82
N ARG A 386 2.23 -17.60 -20.15
CA ARG A 386 3.43 -16.87 -19.70
C ARG A 386 4.54 -16.81 -20.75
N GLY A 387 4.31 -17.32 -21.96
CA GLY A 387 5.32 -17.43 -23.01
C GLY A 387 6.46 -18.40 -22.66
N GLN A 388 6.21 -19.37 -21.78
CA GLN A 388 7.20 -20.39 -21.44
C GLN A 388 6.98 -21.62 -22.33
N GLU A 389 7.93 -21.89 -23.22
CA GLU A 389 8.02 -23.17 -23.91
C GLU A 389 8.35 -24.26 -22.87
N PHE A 390 7.42 -25.20 -22.67
CA PHE A 390 7.57 -26.32 -21.74
C PHE A 390 7.25 -27.60 -22.48
N ASP A 391 8.23 -28.48 -22.64
CA ASP A 391 8.04 -29.81 -23.22
C ASP A 391 7.77 -30.82 -22.08
N PRO A 392 6.53 -31.33 -21.91
CA PRO A 392 6.21 -32.27 -20.85
C PRO A 392 6.98 -33.59 -20.96
N ALA A 393 7.35 -34.02 -22.16
CA ALA A 393 8.01 -35.30 -22.42
C ALA A 393 9.50 -35.29 -22.02
N VAL A 394 10.11 -34.11 -21.94
CA VAL A 394 11.52 -33.94 -21.58
C VAL A 394 11.64 -33.29 -20.20
N GLU A 395 10.97 -32.15 -20.03
CA GLU A 395 11.13 -31.33 -18.82
C GLU A 395 10.27 -31.81 -17.66
N GLY A 396 9.16 -32.51 -17.94
CA GLY A 396 8.31 -33.10 -16.91
C GLY A 396 8.92 -34.34 -16.23
N LEU A 397 9.98 -34.91 -16.79
CA LEU A 397 10.68 -36.08 -16.27
C LEU A 397 11.92 -35.74 -15.45
N HIS A 398 12.39 -34.48 -15.51
CA HIS A 398 13.56 -34.05 -14.75
C HIS A 398 13.33 -34.23 -13.24
N ARG A 399 14.38 -34.63 -12.50
CA ARG A 399 14.30 -34.92 -11.06
C ARG A 399 13.68 -33.79 -10.24
N SER A 400 13.98 -32.54 -10.61
CA SER A 400 13.45 -31.34 -9.93
C SER A 400 11.94 -31.08 -10.14
N GLU A 401 11.28 -31.89 -10.96
CA GLU A 401 9.82 -31.91 -11.18
C GLU A 401 9.14 -33.21 -10.68
N THR A 402 9.90 -34.29 -10.43
CA THR A 402 9.34 -35.63 -10.11
C THR A 402 9.72 -36.16 -8.73
N GLU A 403 10.83 -35.72 -8.14
CA GLU A 403 11.41 -36.34 -6.94
C GLU A 403 10.48 -36.28 -5.71
N LEU A 404 9.63 -35.25 -5.64
CA LEU A 404 8.68 -35.04 -4.55
C LEU A 404 7.24 -35.47 -4.89
N ASP A 405 7.00 -36.17 -6.01
CA ASP A 405 5.64 -36.57 -6.42
C ASP A 405 4.93 -37.41 -5.35
N GLN A 406 5.66 -38.31 -4.71
CA GLN A 406 5.14 -39.23 -3.67
C GLN A 406 5.44 -38.76 -2.23
N ALA A 407 5.92 -37.53 -2.05
CA ALA A 407 6.27 -37.02 -0.73
C ALA A 407 5.03 -36.82 0.17
N GLN A 408 5.10 -37.22 1.44
CA GLN A 408 4.04 -36.91 2.42
C GLN A 408 4.07 -35.42 2.77
N VAL A 409 2.92 -34.76 2.80
CA VAL A 409 2.81 -33.33 3.09
C VAL A 409 1.80 -33.08 4.20
N ASP A 410 1.92 -31.91 4.83
CA ASP A 410 1.00 -31.51 5.91
C ASP A 410 -0.33 -31.05 5.31
N HIS A 411 -0.30 -30.35 4.18
CA HIS A 411 -1.50 -29.91 3.46
C HIS A 411 -1.36 -30.07 1.95
N THR A 412 -2.50 -30.26 1.28
CA THR A 412 -2.60 -30.26 -0.19
C THR A 412 -3.65 -29.24 -0.64
N ILE A 413 -3.25 -28.30 -1.50
CA ILE A 413 -4.10 -27.29 -2.12
C ILE A 413 -4.32 -27.66 -3.59
N THR A 414 -5.60 -27.80 -3.97
CA THR A 414 -6.02 -28.03 -5.35
C THR A 414 -6.35 -26.70 -6.02
N ASN A 415 -5.59 -26.33 -7.06
CA ASN A 415 -5.65 -25.04 -7.75
C ASN A 415 -6.24 -25.17 -9.17
N ASP A 416 -7.47 -25.69 -9.23
CA ASP A 416 -8.26 -25.83 -10.46
C ASP A 416 -9.31 -24.71 -10.63
N GLY A 417 -9.50 -23.88 -9.61
CA GLY A 417 -10.44 -22.76 -9.62
C GLY A 417 -9.82 -21.43 -10.07
N ASN A 418 -10.59 -20.35 -9.87
CA ASN A 418 -10.12 -18.97 -10.04
C ASN A 418 -9.32 -18.49 -8.82
N ILE A 419 -8.79 -17.27 -8.89
CA ILE A 419 -7.94 -16.72 -7.83
C ILE A 419 -8.68 -16.56 -6.49
N ALA A 420 -9.97 -16.20 -6.50
CA ALA A 420 -10.78 -16.05 -5.28
C ALA A 420 -11.04 -17.40 -4.57
N ALA A 421 -11.22 -18.47 -5.34
CA ALA A 421 -11.33 -19.82 -4.80
C ALA A 421 -9.99 -20.27 -4.17
N LEU A 422 -8.86 -19.97 -4.82
CA LEU A 422 -7.53 -20.25 -4.29
C LEU A 422 -7.26 -19.46 -3.00
N GLU A 423 -7.65 -18.18 -2.99
CA GLU A 423 -7.57 -17.29 -1.83
C GLU A 423 -8.30 -17.87 -0.62
N THR A 424 -9.56 -18.29 -0.80
CA THR A 424 -10.36 -18.91 0.26
C THR A 424 -9.67 -20.14 0.88
N VAL A 425 -9.00 -20.96 0.06
CA VAL A 425 -8.28 -22.16 0.54
C VAL A 425 -7.00 -21.77 1.28
N VAL A 426 -6.25 -20.77 0.79
CA VAL A 426 -5.04 -20.28 1.46
C VAL A 426 -5.39 -19.60 2.79
N SER A 427 -6.48 -18.82 2.86
CA SER A 427 -6.93 -18.22 4.11
C SER A 427 -7.28 -19.27 5.16
N LYS A 428 -7.87 -20.41 4.77
CA LYS A 428 -8.14 -21.52 5.72
C LYS A 428 -6.87 -22.16 6.27
N LEU A 429 -5.85 -22.33 5.44
CA LEU A 429 -4.52 -22.79 5.88
C LEU A 429 -3.90 -21.85 6.93
N CYS A 430 -4.33 -20.59 6.96
CA CYS A 430 -3.93 -19.60 7.97
C CYS A 430 -4.79 -19.63 9.24
N LEU A 431 -6.01 -20.19 9.19
CA LEU A 431 -6.99 -20.22 10.29
C LEU A 431 -6.99 -21.53 11.07
N ASP A 432 -6.56 -22.63 10.45
CA ASP A 432 -6.46 -23.93 11.13
C ASP A 432 -5.21 -23.93 12.04
N ASP A 433 -5.43 -23.73 13.34
CA ASP A 433 -4.49 -24.04 14.43
C ASP A 433 -4.86 -25.45 14.97
N PRO A 434 -3.90 -26.37 15.22
CA PRO A 434 -4.15 -27.47 16.14
C PRO A 434 -4.31 -27.00 17.59
#